data_AF-A0A1I5R039-F1
#
_entry.id   AF-A0A1I5R039-F1
#
_cell.length_a   1.000
_cell.length_b   1.000
_cell.length_c   1.000
_cell.angle_alpha   90.00
_cell.angle_beta   90.00
_cell.angle_gamma   90.00
#
_symmetry.space_group_name_H-M   'P 1'
#
loop_
_entity.id
_entity.type
_entity.pdbx_description
1 polymer ?
#
loop_
_entity_poly.entity_id
_entity_poly.type
_entity_poly.pdbx_seq_one_letter_code
_entity_poly.pdbx_strand_id
1 'polypeptide(L)'
;MKVEEYVERARKAVEAIKEYNQEQVDKLVYEAAKIIYKNAEPLAREAVDETGLGYYEDKIAKNTDTPTAFWNYLKDKKSVGIIGEDKETGIIEVAHPVGVIACVTP
;
A
#
# COMPACT_ATOMS: atom_id res chain seq x y z
N MET A 1 9.64 18.43 10.21
CA MET A 1 10.59 17.48 9.60
C MET A 1 10.85 17.90 8.16
N LYS A 2 12.07 17.75 7.67
CA LYS A 2 12.40 17.99 6.26
C LYS A 2 12.24 16.71 5.44
N VAL A 3 12.19 16.84 4.12
CA VAL A 3 12.01 15.69 3.20
C VAL A 3 13.12 14.66 3.37
N GLU A 4 14.36 15.10 3.59
CA GLU A 4 15.51 14.23 3.79
C GLU A 4 15.32 13.29 4.99
N GLU A 5 14.76 13.80 6.08
CA GLU A 5 14.48 13.03 7.30
C GLU A 5 13.40 11.97 7.07
N TYR A 6 12.39 12.26 6.25
CA TYR A 6 11.38 11.27 5.85
C TYR A 6 11.99 10.17 4.97
N VAL A 7 12.85 10.52 4.02
CA VAL A 7 13.53 9.57 3.13
C VAL A 7 14.44 8.63 3.93
N GLU A 8 15.21 9.15 4.90
CA GLU A 8 16.06 8.32 5.75
C GLU A 8 15.24 7.34 6.60
N ARG A 9 14.14 7.80 7.19
CA ARG A 9 13.23 6.93 7.95
C ARG A 9 12.60 5.85 7.07
N ALA A 10 12.18 6.21 5.85
CA ALA A 10 11.61 5.26 4.89
C ALA A 10 12.63 4.17 4.49
N ARG A 11 13.89 4.54 4.25
CA ARG A 11 14.96 3.57 3.96
C ARG A 11 15.17 2.58 5.12
N LYS A 12 15.18 3.07 6.36
CA LYS A 12 15.27 2.19 7.54
C LYS A 12 14.07 1.24 7.66
N ALA A 13 12.88 1.72 7.30
CA ALA A 13 11.67 0.89 7.30
C ALA A 13 11.72 -0.21 6.22
N VAL A 14 12.21 0.11 5.01
CA VAL A 14 12.43 -0.88 3.95
C VAL A 14 13.39 -1.99 4.41
N GLU A 15 14.52 -1.63 5.02
CA GLU A 15 15.46 -2.62 5.55
C GLU A 15 14.84 -3.49 6.65
N ALA A 16 13.98 -2.91 7.50
CA ALA A 16 13.33 -3.64 8.60
C ALA A 16 12.33 -4.71 8.13
N ILE A 17 11.80 -4.59 6.90
CA ILE A 17 10.85 -5.55 6.31
C ILE A 17 11.45 -6.39 5.19
N LYS A 18 12.75 -6.24 4.90
CA LYS A 18 13.43 -6.86 3.76
C LYS A 18 13.34 -8.38 3.73
N GLU A 19 13.38 -9.01 4.90
CA GLU A 19 13.34 -10.47 5.06
C GLU A 19 11.92 -11.00 5.32
N TYR A 20 10.88 -10.19 5.08
CA TYR A 20 9.51 -10.65 5.23
C TYR A 20 9.18 -11.70 4.18
N ASN A 21 8.50 -12.76 4.61
CA ASN A 21 7.89 -13.70 3.70
C ASN A 21 6.56 -13.17 3.14
N GLN A 22 5.99 -13.88 2.16
CA GLN A 22 4.74 -13.47 1.50
C GLN A 22 3.60 -13.23 2.50
N GLU A 23 3.38 -14.15 3.45
CA GLU A 23 2.30 -14.03 4.44
C GLU A 23 2.45 -12.79 5.35
N GLN A 24 3.68 -12.45 5.72
CA GLN A 24 3.97 -11.25 6.51
C GLN A 24 3.70 -9.97 5.71
N VAL A 25 4.07 -9.95 4.42
CA VAL A 25 3.75 -8.83 3.52
C VAL A 25 2.24 -8.70 3.30
N ASP A 26 1.55 -9.81 3.04
CA ASP A 26 0.11 -9.84 2.84
C ASP A 26 -0.64 -9.33 4.08
N LYS A 27 -0.19 -9.74 5.27
CA LYS A 27 -0.72 -9.25 6.54
C LYS A 27 -0.52 -7.74 6.68
N LEU A 28 0.66 -7.21 6.33
CA LEU A 28 0.93 -5.78 6.39
C LEU A 28 -0.01 -4.98 5.48
N VAL A 29 -0.21 -5.45 4.24
CA VAL A 29 -1.13 -4.83 3.27
C VAL A 29 -2.58 -4.90 3.76
N TYR A 30 -2.99 -6.05 4.30
CA TYR A 30 -4.34 -6.22 4.86
C TYR A 30 -4.62 -5.27 6.03
N GLU A 31 -3.68 -5.16 6.98
CA GLU A 31 -3.83 -4.27 8.13
C GLU A 31 -3.92 -2.79 7.70
N ALA A 32 -3.16 -2.39 6.68
CA ALA A 32 -3.25 -1.05 6.10
C ALA A 32 -4.62 -0.79 5.46
N ALA A 33 -5.12 -1.72 4.63
CA ALA A 33 -6.45 -1.59 4.03
C ALA A 33 -7.56 -1.54 5.09
N LYS A 34 -7.47 -2.41 6.11
CA LYS A 34 -8.44 -2.52 7.21
C LYS A 34 -8.51 -1.22 8.02
N ILE A 35 -7.37 -0.59 8.33
CA ILE A 35 -7.40 0.62 9.17
C ILE A 35 -7.95 1.83 8.41
N ILE A 36 -7.68 1.94 7.10
CA ILE A 36 -8.28 2.98 6.25
C ILE A 36 -9.80 2.80 6.22
N TYR A 37 -10.26 1.57 5.95
CA TYR A 37 -11.68 1.24 5.91
C TYR A 37 -12.40 1.62 7.22
N LYS A 38 -11.81 1.26 8.37
CA LYS A 38 -12.39 1.56 9.70
C LYS A 38 -12.45 3.05 10.03
N ASN A 39 -11.61 3.87 9.39
CA ASN A 39 -11.53 5.31 9.63
C ASN A 39 -12.08 6.11 8.44
N ALA A 40 -12.91 5.50 7.58
CA ALA A 40 -13.43 6.16 6.39
C ALA A 40 -14.17 7.47 6.69
N GLU A 41 -15.02 7.47 7.72
CA GLU A 41 -15.78 8.63 8.19
C GLU A 41 -14.89 9.79 8.68
N PRO A 42 -14.02 9.60 9.70
CA PRO A 42 -13.18 10.71 10.17
C PRO A 42 -12.24 11.25 9.08
N LEU A 43 -11.67 10.38 8.23
CA LEU A 43 -10.83 10.82 7.10
C LEU A 43 -11.63 11.62 6.05
N ALA A 44 -12.87 11.21 5.78
CA ALA A 44 -13.76 11.94 4.87
C ALA A 44 -14.12 13.33 5.41
N ARG A 45 -14.37 13.42 6.74
CA ARG A 45 -14.68 14.68 7.41
C ARG A 45 -13.50 15.64 7.32
N GLU A 46 -12.31 15.19 7.73
CA GLU A 46 -11.08 15.99 7.68
C GLU A 46 -10.83 16.55 6.27
N ALA A 47 -10.97 15.70 5.25
CA ALA A 47 -10.74 16.12 3.87
C ALA A 47 -11.75 17.14 3.35
N VAL A 48 -13.05 17.04 3.71
CA VAL A 48 -14.04 18.07 3.31
C VAL A 48 -13.81 19.36 4.07
N ASP A 49 -13.58 19.28 5.37
CA ASP A 49 -13.44 20.44 6.24
C ASP A 49 -12.17 21.25 5.91
N GLU A 50 -11.07 20.57 5.56
CA GLU A 50 -9.81 21.22 5.15
C GLU A 50 -9.90 21.84 3.75
N THR A 51 -10.40 21.08 2.77
CA THR A 51 -10.32 21.49 1.35
C THR A 51 -11.52 22.29 0.87
N GLY A 52 -12.69 22.12 1.51
CA GLY A 52 -13.97 22.62 1.02
C GLY A 52 -14.47 21.93 -0.26
N LEU A 53 -13.87 20.81 -0.66
CA LEU A 53 -14.14 20.14 -1.95
C LEU A 53 -14.80 18.78 -1.81
N GLY A 54 -15.83 18.56 -2.64
CA GLY A 54 -16.55 17.30 -2.75
C GLY A 54 -17.60 17.10 -1.65
N TYR A 55 -18.18 15.89 -1.60
CA TYR A 55 -19.21 15.53 -0.64
C TYR A 55 -18.69 14.51 0.37
N TYR A 56 -19.11 14.67 1.63
CA TYR A 56 -18.70 13.81 2.74
C TYR A 56 -19.00 12.33 2.47
N GLU A 57 -20.22 12.01 2.02
CA GLU A 57 -20.64 10.64 1.73
C GLU A 57 -19.83 10.00 0.59
N ASP A 58 -19.53 10.77 -0.47
CA ASP A 58 -18.70 10.29 -1.57
C ASP A 58 -17.27 10.00 -1.12
N LYS A 59 -16.73 10.78 -0.17
CA LYS A 59 -15.40 10.53 0.40
C LYS A 59 -15.40 9.34 1.34
N ILE A 60 -16.50 9.06 2.07
CA ILE A 60 -16.65 7.81 2.82
C ILE A 60 -16.58 6.63 1.85
N ALA A 61 -17.39 6.65 0.78
CA ALA A 61 -17.40 5.58 -0.22
C ALA A 61 -16.01 5.37 -0.84
N LYS A 62 -15.29 6.46 -1.17
CA LYS A 62 -13.89 6.34 -1.63
C LYS A 62 -12.98 5.68 -0.61
N ASN A 63 -13.10 6.05 0.67
CA ASN A 63 -12.28 5.51 1.74
C ASN A 63 -12.67 4.07 2.15
N THR A 64 -13.86 3.58 1.81
CA THR A 64 -14.25 2.17 1.99
C THR A 64 -13.93 1.30 0.78
N ASP A 65 -14.25 1.79 -0.43
CA ASP A 65 -14.21 0.99 -1.65
C ASP A 65 -12.78 0.80 -2.13
N THR A 66 -11.96 1.86 -2.07
CA THR A 66 -10.56 1.84 -2.52
C THR A 66 -9.71 0.81 -1.79
N PRO A 67 -9.60 0.81 -0.44
CA PRO A 67 -8.81 -0.20 0.27
C PRO A 67 -9.38 -1.61 0.08
N THR A 68 -10.71 -1.76 -0.02
CA THR A 68 -11.35 -3.07 -0.25
C THR A 68 -11.00 -3.63 -1.63
N ALA A 69 -11.09 -2.79 -2.67
CA ALA A 69 -10.75 -3.18 -4.04
C ALA A 69 -9.27 -3.54 -4.17
N PHE A 70 -8.36 -2.75 -3.59
CA PHE A 70 -6.93 -3.05 -3.64
C PHE A 70 -6.58 -4.33 -2.89
N TRP A 71 -7.12 -4.54 -1.69
CA TRP A 71 -6.88 -5.80 -0.98
C TRP A 71 -7.37 -7.01 -1.80
N ASN A 72 -8.58 -6.93 -2.35
CA ASN A 72 -9.12 -8.02 -3.18
C ASN A 72 -8.28 -8.27 -4.44
N TYR A 73 -7.69 -7.24 -5.03
CA TYR A 73 -6.81 -7.37 -6.19
C TYR A 73 -5.44 -7.96 -5.83
N LEU A 74 -4.88 -7.61 -4.67
CA LEU A 74 -3.51 -7.93 -4.29
C LEU A 74 -3.35 -9.26 -3.55
N LYS A 75 -4.35 -9.70 -2.76
CA LYS A 75 -4.23 -10.81 -1.80
C LYS A 75 -3.75 -12.15 -2.36
N ASP A 76 -3.92 -12.38 -3.67
CA ASP A 76 -3.55 -13.64 -4.34
C ASP A 76 -2.33 -13.47 -5.27
N LYS A 77 -1.67 -12.31 -5.25
CA LYS A 77 -0.53 -12.00 -6.12
C LYS A 77 0.78 -12.13 -5.35
N LYS A 78 1.72 -12.87 -5.94
CA LYS A 78 3.07 -12.99 -5.38
C LYS A 78 3.86 -11.70 -5.59
N SER A 79 4.55 -11.28 -4.54
CA SER A 79 5.40 -10.09 -4.52
C SER A 79 6.74 -10.33 -3.80
N VAL A 80 6.95 -11.53 -3.25
CA VAL A 80 8.16 -11.94 -2.54
C VAL A 80 8.75 -13.19 -3.18
N GLY A 81 10.06 -13.17 -3.43
CA GLY A 81 10.80 -14.32 -3.94
C GLY A 81 10.45 -14.68 -5.39
N ILE A 82 10.39 -15.97 -5.71
CA ILE A 82 10.08 -16.46 -7.06
C ILE A 82 8.57 -16.29 -7.33
N ILE A 83 8.26 -15.48 -8.35
CA ILE A 83 6.88 -15.13 -8.73
C ILE A 83 6.44 -15.84 -10.02
N GLY A 84 7.38 -16.32 -10.82
CA GLY A 84 7.12 -17.02 -12.07
C GLY A 84 8.27 -17.94 -12.45
N GLU A 85 7.94 -19.01 -13.17
CA GLU A 85 8.91 -19.95 -13.75
C GLU A 85 8.40 -20.39 -15.12
N ASP A 86 9.20 -20.15 -16.16
CA ASP A 86 8.99 -20.67 -17.50
C ASP A 86 9.93 -21.85 -17.73
N LYS A 87 9.34 -23.05 -17.79
CA LYS A 87 10.07 -24.30 -17.94
C LYS A 87 10.59 -24.55 -19.35
N GLU A 88 10.00 -23.94 -20.37
CA GLU A 88 10.41 -24.13 -21.76
C GLU A 88 11.67 -23.32 -22.05
N THR A 89 11.72 -22.09 -21.53
CA THR A 89 12.87 -21.19 -21.69
C THR A 89 13.89 -21.32 -20.56
N GLY A 90 13.49 -21.88 -19.41
CA GLY A 90 14.31 -21.97 -18.19
C GLY A 90 14.41 -20.64 -17.43
N ILE A 91 13.51 -19.69 -17.67
CA ILE A 91 13.52 -18.37 -17.04
C ILE A 91 12.81 -18.43 -15.67
N ILE A 92 13.42 -17.83 -14.65
CA ILE A 92 12.84 -17.64 -13.33
C ILE A 92 12.64 -16.14 -13.09
N GLU A 93 11.44 -15.76 -12.70
CA GLU A 93 11.10 -14.39 -12.32
C GLU A 93 11.16 -14.23 -10.81
N VAL A 94 12.00 -13.32 -10.33
CA VAL A 94 12.16 -13.03 -8.91
C VAL A 94 11.74 -11.59 -8.64
N ALA A 95 10.82 -11.38 -7.71
CA ALA A 95 10.39 -10.05 -7.32
C ALA A 95 11.50 -9.32 -6.56
N HIS A 96 11.75 -8.07 -6.96
CA HIS A 96 12.67 -7.16 -6.28
C HIS A 96 11.97 -5.82 -6.03
N PRO A 97 11.85 -5.36 -4.77
CA PRO A 97 11.21 -4.10 -4.47
C PRO A 97 12.05 -2.91 -4.96
N VAL A 98 11.41 -1.89 -5.51
CA VAL A 98 12.09 -0.67 -5.99
C VAL A 98 12.66 0.20 -4.86
N GLY A 99 12.23 -0.03 -3.62
CA GLY A 99 12.63 0.74 -2.44
C GLY A 99 11.63 1.84 -2.09
N VAL A 100 12.13 3.06 -1.84
CA VAL A 100 11.30 4.20 -1.39
C VAL A 100 10.67 4.89 -2.60
N ILE A 101 9.34 5.03 -2.58
CA ILE A 101 8.56 5.68 -3.64
C ILE A 101 8.11 7.07 -3.19
N ALA A 102 8.33 8.09 -4.02
CA ALA A 102 7.77 9.42 -3.81
C ALA A 102 6.38 9.50 -4.47
N CYS A 103 5.34 9.66 -3.67
CA CYS A 103 3.96 9.79 -4.13
C CYS A 103 3.48 11.24 -3.98
N VAL A 104 3.06 11.85 -5.08
CA VAL A 104 2.44 13.18 -5.08
C VAL A 104 0.93 13.01 -5.14
N THR A 105 0.22 13.60 -4.17
CA THR A 105 -1.24 13.53 -4.08
C THR A 105 -1.88 14.82 -4.65
N PRO A 106 -2.92 14.71 -5.50
CA PRO A 106 -3.65 15.84 -6.05
C PRO A 106 -4.63 16.46 -5.04
#